data_AF-A0AAV4D4Q8-F1
#
_entry.id   AF-A0AAV4D4Q8-F1
#
_cell.length_a   1.000
_cell.length_b   1.000
_cell.length_c   1.000
_cell.angle_alpha   90.00
_cell.angle_beta   90.00
_cell.angle_gamma   90.00
#
_symmetry.space_group_name_H-M   'P 1'
#
loop_
_entity.id
_entity.type
_entity.pdbx_description
1 polymer ?
#
loop_
_entity_poly.entity_id
_entity_poly.type
_entity_poly.pdbx_seq_one_letter_code
_entity_poly.pdbx_strand_id
1 'polypeptide(L)' 'MEVIFKVEEGSAGPANLGGRCSMPPLKAFMDDTTTICSKEDETRRMLTRLDDLMSWCRMEFKSKKSRSLSIMRANTNS' A
#
# COMPACT_ATOMS: atom_id res chain seq x y z
N MET A 1 10.34 -2.46 -11.60
CA MET A 1 9.36 -1.93 -10.62
C MET A 1 8.03 -1.57 -11.27
N GLU A 2 8.00 -0.70 -12.30
CA GLU A 2 6.74 -0.19 -12.91
C GLU A 2 5.76 -1.29 -13.35
N VAL A 3 6.25 -2.40 -13.92
CA VAL A 3 5.43 -3.53 -14.39
C VAL A 3 4.74 -4.28 -13.23
N ILE A 4 5.42 -4.42 -12.08
CA ILE A 4 4.86 -5.06 -10.88
C ILE A 4 3.72 -4.21 -10.31
N PHE A 5 3.86 -2.88 -10.39
CA PHE A 5 2.89 -1.93 -9.84
C PHE A 5 1.65 -1.71 -10.70
N LYS A 6 1.76 -1.84 -12.03
CA LYS A 6 0.61 -1.79 -12.94
C LYS A 6 -0.43 -2.89 -12.64
N VAL A 7 0.03 -4.02 -12.12
CA VAL A 7 -0.80 -5.18 -11.75
C VAL A 7 -1.54 -4.95 -10.43
N GLU A 8 -0.96 -4.18 -9.51
CA GLU A 8 -1.55 -3.80 -8.21
C GLU A 8 -2.52 -2.61 -8.33
N GLU A 9 -2.29 -1.67 -9.25
CA GLU A 9 -3.18 -0.52 -9.52
C GLU A 9 -4.62 -0.92 -9.87
N GLY A 10 -4.83 -2.12 -10.40
CA GLY A 10 -6.18 -2.63 -10.68
C GLY A 10 -7.01 -2.96 -9.44
N SER A 11 -6.40 -3.00 -8.25
CA SER A 11 -7.05 -3.47 -7.01
C SER A 11 -7.28 -2.39 -5.94
N ALA A 12 -6.62 -1.24 -6.02
CA ALA A 12 -6.70 -0.19 -5.01
C ALA A 12 -7.12 1.13 -5.65
N GLY A 13 -8.23 1.70 -5.18
CA GLY A 13 -8.69 3.04 -5.61
C GLY A 13 -7.89 4.16 -4.93
N PRO A 14 -7.85 5.38 -5.49
CA PRO A 14 -7.11 6.50 -4.92
C PRO A 14 -7.56 6.79 -3.48
N ALA A 15 -6.58 6.99 -2.59
CA ALA A 15 -6.86 7.30 -1.20
C ALA A 15 -7.10 8.80 -1.03
N ASN A 16 -8.29 9.16 -0.56
CA ASN A 16 -8.62 10.53 -0.19
C ASN A 16 -8.06 10.84 1.19
N LEU A 17 -7.05 11.72 1.24
CA LEU A 17 -6.41 12.16 2.48
C LEU A 17 -7.13 13.37 3.12
N GLY A 18 -8.22 13.84 2.51
CA GLY A 18 -8.92 15.07 2.90
C GLY A 18 -8.32 16.33 2.28
N GLY A 19 -9.02 17.46 2.38
CA GLY A 19 -8.49 18.78 1.96
C GLY A 19 -8.12 18.92 0.48
N ARG A 20 -8.80 18.21 -0.43
CA ARG A 20 -8.47 18.09 -1.88
C ARG A 20 -7.14 17.37 -2.18
N CYS A 21 -6.52 16.72 -1.19
CA CYS A 21 -5.34 15.90 -1.41
C CYS A 21 -5.76 14.45 -1.68
N SER A 22 -5.51 14.00 -2.91
CA SER A 22 -5.66 12.60 -3.32
C SER A 22 -4.28 12.03 -3.57
N MET A 23 -3.92 10.98 -2.85
CA MET A 23 -2.67 10.27 -3.08
C MET A 23 -2.95 9.05 -3.95
N PRO A 24 -2.11 8.76 -4.96
CA PRO A 24 -2.23 7.50 -5.67
C PRO A 24 -2.18 6.36 -4.64
N PRO A 25 -2.97 5.29 -4.86
CA PRO A 25 -3.10 4.17 -3.91
C PRO A 25 -1.77 3.47 -3.65
N LEU A 26 -0.81 3.68 -4.55
CA LEU A 26 0.48 3.05 -4.61
C LEU A 26 1.49 4.08 -5.11
N LYS A 27 2.57 4.28 -4.35
CA LYS A 27 3.69 5.13 -4.73
C LYS A 27 4.97 4.35 -4.54
N ALA A 28 5.80 4.28 -5.58
CA ALA A 28 7.09 3.60 -5.50
C ALA A 28 8.21 4.56 -5.88
N PHE A 29 9.33 4.43 -5.18
CA PHE A 29 10.56 5.16 -5.46
C PHE A 29 11.74 4.23 -5.19
N MET A 30 12.49 3.87 -6.23
CA MET A 30 13.56 2.88 -6.16
C MET A 30 13.07 1.51 -5.62
N ASP A 31 13.69 0.99 -4.56
CA ASP A 31 13.30 -0.24 -3.86
C ASP A 31 12.17 -0.04 -2.85
N ASP A 32 11.84 1.21 -2.52
CA ASP A 32 10.79 1.53 -1.56
C ASP A 32 9.42 1.65 -2.23
N THR A 33 8.42 1.02 -1.61
CA THR A 33 7.02 1.06 -2.04
C THR A 33 6.14 1.45 -0.86
N THR A 34 5.24 2.40 -1.09
CA THR A 34 4.24 2.86 -0.13
C THR A 34 2.85 2.64 -0.70
N THR A 35 1.98 2.00 0.09
CA THR A 35 0.60 1.72 -0.29
C THR A 35 -0.35 2.34 0.72
N ILE A 36 -1.49 2.83 0.24
CA ILE A 36 -2.56 3.33 1.08
C ILE A 36 -3.82 2.55 0.77
N CYS A 37 -4.32 1.86 1.78
CA CYS A 37 -5.56 1.11 1.72
C CYS A 37 -6.53 1.66 2.77
N SER A 38 -7.82 1.72 2.42
CA SER A 38 -8.86 2.26 3.32
C SER A 38 -9.48 1.19 4.21
N LYS A 39 -9.37 -0.10 3.85
CA LYS A 39 -9.92 -1.24 4.59
C LYS A 39 -8.85 -2.28 4.88
N GLU A 40 -8.96 -2.92 6.04
CA GLU A 40 -8.04 -3.98 6.47
C GLU A 40 -8.01 -5.17 5.49
N ASP A 41 -9.18 -5.59 4.99
CA ASP A 41 -9.28 -6.71 4.05
C ASP A 41 -8.59 -6.41 2.70
N GLU A 42 -8.69 -5.17 2.23
CA GLU A 42 -8.00 -4.71 1.02
C GLU A 42 -6.48 -4.73 1.25
N THR A 43 -6.02 -4.23 2.41
CA THR A 43 -4.60 -4.29 2.79
C THR A 43 -4.07 -5.72 2.83
N ARG A 44 -4.81 -6.67 3.43
CA ARG A 44 -4.37 -8.07 3.49
C ARG A 44 -4.21 -8.69 2.10
N ARG A 45 -5.23 -8.53 1.23
CA ARG A 45 -5.18 -9.05 -0.15
C ARG A 45 -4.00 -8.45 -0.93
N MET A 46 -3.78 -7.16 -0.76
CA MET A 46 -2.68 -6.42 -1.39
C MET A 46 -1.32 -6.94 -0.94
N LEU A 47 -1.12 -7.13 0.38
CA LEU A 47 0.13 -7.67 0.92
C LEU A 47 0.40 -9.12 0.46
N THR A 48 -0.63 -9.98 0.42
CA THR A 48 -0.48 -11.35 -0.09
C THR A 48 -0.03 -11.36 -1.55
N ARG A 49 -0.68 -10.55 -2.40
CA ARG A 49 -0.33 -10.48 -3.82
C ARG A 49 1.07 -9.90 -4.04
N LEU A 50 1.46 -8.91 -3.24
CA LEU A 50 2.80 -8.32 -3.27
C LEU A 50 3.87 -9.36 -2.88
N ASP A 51 3.60 -10.20 -1.88
CA ASP A 51 4.49 -11.27 -1.45
C ASP A 51 4.67 -12.33 -2.54
N ASP A 52 3.56 -12.76 -3.17
CA ASP A 52 3.58 -13.66 -4.32
C ASP A 52 4.45 -13.08 -5.46
N LEU A 53 4.23 -11.82 -5.83
CA LEU A 53 4.99 -11.16 -6.88
C LEU A 53 6.49 -11.07 -6.55
N MET A 54 6.85 -10.76 -5.30
CA MET A 54 8.25 -10.71 -4.89
C MET A 54 8.89 -12.10 -4.92
N SER A 55 8.17 -13.13 -4.47
CA SER A 55 8.60 -14.52 -4.56
C SER A 55 8.90 -14.93 -6.01
N TRP A 56 8.00 -14.60 -6.95
CA TRP A 56 8.22 -14.81 -8.39
C TRP A 56 9.46 -14.08 -8.92
N CYS A 57 9.70 -12.85 -8.43
CA CYS A 57 10.87 -12.06 -8.82
C CYS A 57 12.16 -12.49 -8.10
N ARG A 58 12.11 -13.50 -7.20
CA ARG A 58 13.21 -13.88 -6.30
C ARG A 58 13.72 -12.71 -5.44
N MET A 59 12.80 -11.85 -5.02
CA MET A 59 13.03 -10.72 -4.12
C MET A 59 12.42 -11.02 -2.75
N GLU A 60 12.96 -10.41 -1.69
CA GLU A 60 12.46 -10.55 -0.33
C GLU A 60 12.32 -9.17 0.34
N PHE A 61 11.21 -8.94 1.03
CA PHE A 61 11.04 -7.74 1.84
C PHE A 61 11.85 -7.82 3.13
N LYS A 62 12.67 -6.80 3.39
CA LYS A 62 13.39 -6.69 4.65
C LYS A 62 12.44 -6.26 5.77
N SER A 63 11.97 -7.21 6.57
CA SER A 63 11.05 -6.97 7.70
C SER A 63 11.49 -5.83 8.64
N LYS A 64 12.80 -5.70 8.89
CA LYS A 64 13.37 -4.61 9.72
C LYS A 64 13.16 -3.22 9.12
N LYS A 65 13.00 -3.11 7.80
CA LYS A 65 12.79 -1.85 7.06
C LYS A 65 11.32 -1.62 6.70
N SER A 66 10.53 -2.68 6.54
CA SER A 66 9.09 -2.58 6.29
C SER A 66 8.34 -2.08 7.52
N ARG A 67 7.34 -1.21 7.31
CA ARG A 67 6.49 -0.62 8.36
C ARG A 67 5.06 -0.47 7.86
N SER A 68 4.09 -0.61 8.75
CA SER A 68 2.69 -0.25 8.51
C SER A 68 2.26 0.84 9.48
N LEU A 69 1.39 1.74 9.02
CA LEU A 69 0.81 2.82 9.82
C LEU A 69 -0.70 2.84 9.57
N SER A 70 -1.49 2.78 10.65
CA SER A 70 -2.95 2.92 10.58
C SER A 70 -3.33 4.30 11.12
N ILE A 71 -3.96 5.11 10.28
CA ILE A 71 -4.44 6.44 10.68
C ILE A 71 -5.94 6.34 10.91
N MET A 72 -6.37 6.54 12.15
CA MET A 72 -7.78 6.57 12.53
C MET A 72 -8.16 8.01 12.90
N ARG A 73 -9.35 8.44 12.49
CA ARG A 73 -9.89 9.73 12.93
C ARG A 73 -10.12 9.68 14.45
N ALA A 74 -9.61 10.67 15.17
CA ALA A 74 -9.91 10.82 16.59
C ALA A 74 -11.41 11.07 16.79
N ASN A 75 -12.04 10.34 17.73
CA ASN A 75 -13.40 10.62 18.17
C ASN A 75 -13.41 11.89 19.04
N THR A 76 -13.89 12.99 18.49
CA THR A 76 -14.04 14.28 19.22
C THR A 76 -15.35 14.34 20.03
N ASN A 77 -15.73 13.24 20.67
CA ASN A 77 -16.84 13.22 21.63
C ASN A 77 -16.27 13.08 23.04
N SER A 78 -15.86 14.21 23.61
CA SER A 78 -15.47 14.37 25.00
C SER A 78 -15.97 15.72 25.50
#